data_AF-A0A7G9BRJ9-F1
#
_entry.id   AF-A0A7G9BRJ9-F1
#
_cell.length_a   1.000
_cell.length_b   1.000
_cell.length_c   1.000
_cell.angle_alpha   90.00
_cell.angle_beta   90.00
_cell.angle_gamma   90.00
#
_symmetry.space_group_name_H-M   'P 1'
#
loop_
_entity.id
_entity.type
_entity.pdbx_description
1 polymer ?
#
loop_
_entity_poly.entity_id
_entity_poly.type
_entity_poly.pdbx_seq_one_letter_code
_entity_poly.pdbx_strand_id
1 'polypeptide(L)'
;MATTILKILMTLFCLQVVIKSYVFFFVKYDIRKKQLDKSYENKLSATKTTDYVSLAICAILLTLLFFSENLEYLSFITGLYIGATLIQLYFHQYSNKLPLSDDKAPTEPLSPIKLISYSIQAFPKRPWKELLFLTILFLWGLYMLLSKGFDLFPNS
;
A
#
# COMPACT_ATOMS: atom_id res chain seq x y z
N MET A 1 23.64 -4.39 -12.87
CA MET A 1 23.37 -3.14 -12.10
C MET A 1 21.89 -2.97 -11.78
N ALA A 2 21.00 -3.02 -12.78
CA ALA A 2 19.55 -2.91 -12.56
C ALA A 2 19.00 -3.88 -11.50
N THR A 3 19.44 -5.15 -11.53
CA THR A 3 19.05 -6.18 -10.55
C THR A 3 19.38 -5.80 -9.12
N THR A 4 20.57 -5.26 -8.85
CA THR A 4 20.99 -4.87 -7.50
C THR A 4 20.17 -3.69 -6.99
N ILE A 5 19.97 -2.68 -7.85
CA ILE A 5 19.15 -1.50 -7.52
C ILE A 5 17.72 -1.95 -7.21
N LEU A 6 17.15 -2.81 -8.05
CA LEU A 6 15.81 -3.37 -7.86
C LEU A 6 15.71 -4.12 -6.53
N LYS A 7 16.66 -5.00 -6.20
CA LYS A 7 16.70 -5.71 -4.91
C LYS A 7 16.71 -4.75 -3.72
N ILE A 8 17.53 -3.70 -3.77
CA ILE A 8 17.61 -2.68 -2.70
C ILE A 8 16.27 -1.95 -2.56
N LEU A 9 15.72 -1.44 -3.67
CA LEU A 9 14.44 -0.71 -3.67
C LEU A 9 13.30 -1.58 -3.16
N MET A 10 13.20 -2.82 -3.64
CA MET A 10 12.17 -3.76 -3.20
C MET A 10 12.30 -4.09 -1.71
N THR A 11 13.52 -4.20 -1.19
CA THR A 11 13.77 -4.42 0.24
C THR A 11 13.26 -3.23 1.06
N LEU A 12 13.60 -2.00 0.64
CA LEU A 12 13.13 -0.78 1.30
C LEU A 12 11.61 -0.64 1.25
N PHE A 13 10.97 -0.95 0.12
CA PHE A 13 9.52 -0.90 -0.01
C PHE A 13 8.82 -1.98 0.82
N CYS A 14 9.31 -3.22 0.84
CA CYS A 14 8.77 -4.26 1.71
C CYS A 14 8.84 -3.84 3.18
N LEU A 15 10.00 -3.32 3.61
CA LEU A 15 10.18 -2.81 4.97
C LEU A 15 9.23 -1.64 5.27
N GLN A 16 9.12 -0.68 4.37
CA GLN A 16 8.20 0.46 4.50
C GLN A 16 6.75 -0.01 4.68
N VAL A 17 6.31 -1.00 3.90
CA VAL A 17 4.94 -1.53 4.01
C VAL A 17 4.73 -2.23 5.34
N VAL A 18 5.65 -3.09 5.79
CA VAL A 18 5.53 -3.78 7.09
C VAL A 18 5.45 -2.76 8.24
N ILE A 19 6.32 -1.74 8.23
CA ILE A 19 6.32 -0.66 9.23
C ILE A 19 4.99 0.11 9.18
N LYS A 20 4.53 0.52 7.98
CA LYS A 20 3.27 1.25 7.83
C LYS A 20 2.07 0.43 8.28
N SER A 21 2.02 -0.86 7.94
CA SER A 21 0.97 -1.78 8.38
C SER A 21 0.91 -1.81 9.90
N TYR A 22 2.05 -1.94 10.58
CA TYR A 22 2.11 -1.87 12.03
C TYR A 22 1.57 -0.53 12.54
N VAL A 23 2.16 0.60 12.13
CA VAL A 23 1.77 1.95 12.58
C VAL A 23 0.27 2.21 12.36
N PHE A 24 -0.28 1.79 11.22
CA PHE A 24 -1.67 2.01 10.88
C PHE A 24 -2.65 1.39 11.90
N PHE A 25 -2.34 0.21 12.45
CA PHE A 25 -3.17 -0.46 13.46
C PHE A 25 -3.03 0.12 14.87
N PHE A 26 -1.87 0.70 15.22
CA PHE A 26 -1.59 1.16 16.59
C PHE A 26 -1.84 2.65 16.83
N VAL A 27 -1.86 3.49 15.78
CA VAL A 27 -2.14 4.93 15.95
C VAL A 27 -3.62 5.15 16.35
N LYS A 28 -3.91 6.14 17.19
CA LYS A 28 -5.28 6.49 17.58
C LYS A 28 -6.03 7.19 16.44
N TYR A 29 -7.36 7.01 16.39
CA TYR A 29 -8.20 7.61 15.35
C TYR A 29 -8.07 9.12 15.26
N ASP A 30 -8.05 9.83 16.39
CA ASP A 30 -8.00 11.30 16.43
C ASP A 30 -6.73 11.86 15.77
N ILE A 31 -5.60 11.16 15.93
CA ILE A 31 -4.33 11.53 15.31
C ILE A 31 -4.42 11.35 13.79
N ARG A 32 -4.99 10.23 13.34
CA ARG A 32 -5.18 9.95 11.90
C ARG A 32 -6.17 10.94 11.28
N LYS A 33 -7.26 11.27 11.98
CA LYS A 33 -8.24 12.28 11.55
C LYS A 33 -7.58 13.64 11.40
N LYS A 34 -6.82 14.11 12.39
CA LYS A 34 -6.11 15.41 12.34
C LYS A 34 -5.09 15.47 11.19
N GLN A 35 -4.37 14.39 10.93
CA GLN A 35 -3.45 14.30 9.78
C GLN A 35 -4.22 14.36 8.46
N LEU A 36 -5.35 13.64 8.37
CA LEU A 36 -6.19 13.63 7.19
C LEU A 36 -6.83 15.00 6.92
N ASP A 37 -7.36 15.65 7.94
CA ASP A 37 -7.93 16.99 7.87
C ASP A 37 -6.89 17.99 7.35
N LYS A 38 -5.64 17.90 7.83
CA LYS A 38 -4.51 18.71 7.34
C LYS A 38 -4.21 18.45 5.86
N SER A 39 -4.26 17.19 5.42
CA SER A 39 -4.02 16.85 4.01
C SER A 39 -5.13 17.37 3.09
N TYR A 40 -6.37 17.40 3.58
CA TYR A 40 -7.56 17.80 2.82
C TYR A 40 -8.00 19.25 3.05
N GLU A 41 -7.22 20.11 3.72
CA GLU A 41 -7.47 21.55 4.01
C GLU A 41 -8.29 22.27 2.91
N ASN A 42 -9.63 22.17 2.98
CA ASN A 42 -10.60 22.66 1.99
C ASN A 42 -10.41 22.21 0.53
N LYS A 43 -9.68 21.10 0.30
CA LYS A 43 -9.44 20.52 -1.04
C LYS A 43 -10.34 19.32 -1.30
N LEU A 44 -10.76 19.16 -2.56
CA LEU A 44 -11.51 17.98 -3.03
C LEU A 44 -10.64 16.71 -3.11
N SER A 45 -9.32 16.87 -3.26
CA SER A 45 -8.35 15.77 -3.30
C SER A 45 -7.03 16.21 -2.67
N ALA A 46 -6.46 15.34 -1.84
CA ALA A 46 -5.15 15.52 -1.22
C ALA A 46 -4.06 14.65 -1.87
N THR A 47 -4.44 13.76 -2.80
CA THR A 47 -3.57 12.66 -3.25
C THR A 47 -2.96 12.87 -4.63
N LYS A 48 -3.42 13.84 -5.43
CA LYS A 48 -3.02 13.99 -6.85
C LYS A 48 -1.50 13.92 -7.08
N THR A 49 -0.72 14.69 -6.32
CA THR A 49 0.75 14.68 -6.45
C THR A 49 1.33 13.33 -6.08
N THR A 50 0.85 12.73 -4.98
CA THR A 50 1.26 11.40 -4.54
C THR A 50 0.91 10.32 -5.56
N ASP A 51 -0.22 10.45 -6.25
CA ASP A 51 -0.67 9.50 -7.28
C ASP A 51 0.31 9.52 -8.47
N TYR A 52 0.70 10.70 -8.97
CA TYR A 52 1.70 10.82 -10.03
C TYR A 52 3.08 10.32 -9.62
N VAL A 53 3.53 10.65 -8.40
CA VAL A 53 4.82 10.17 -7.88
C VAL A 53 4.82 8.63 -7.75
N SER A 54 3.72 8.05 -7.25
CA SER A 54 3.60 6.59 -7.11
C SER A 54 3.60 5.91 -8.48
N LEU A 55 2.92 6.50 -9.47
CA LEU A 55 2.92 5.99 -10.84
C LEU A 55 4.31 6.06 -11.47
N ALA A 56 5.06 7.14 -11.25
CA ALA A 56 6.44 7.25 -11.71
C ALA A 56 7.35 6.20 -11.05
N ILE A 57 7.19 5.94 -9.75
CA ILE A 57 7.93 4.88 -9.04
C ILE A 57 7.59 3.50 -9.64
N CYS A 58 6.32 3.19 -9.87
CA CYS A 58 5.91 1.93 -10.51
C CYS A 58 6.54 1.78 -11.90
N ALA A 59 6.56 2.83 -12.71
CA ALA A 59 7.21 2.81 -14.02
C ALA A 59 8.72 2.52 -13.90
N ILE A 60 9.42 3.18 -12.97
CA ILE A 60 10.85 2.93 -12.72
C ILE A 60 11.09 1.48 -12.29
N LEU A 61 10.29 0.94 -11.39
CA LEU A 61 10.42 -0.45 -10.93
C LEU A 61 10.20 -1.45 -12.07
N LEU A 62 9.19 -1.23 -12.91
CA LEU A 62 8.96 -2.05 -14.10
C LEU A 62 10.14 -1.98 -15.06
N THR A 63 10.64 -0.78 -15.36
CA THR A 63 11.81 -0.59 -16.22
C THR A 63 13.03 -1.33 -15.67
N LEU A 64 13.31 -1.21 -14.36
CA LEU A 64 14.38 -1.95 -13.70
C LEU A 64 14.19 -3.47 -13.77
N LEU A 65 12.95 -3.95 -13.63
CA LEU A 65 12.62 -5.37 -13.75
C LEU A 65 12.87 -5.89 -15.18
N PHE A 66 12.44 -5.16 -16.20
CA PHE A 66 12.70 -5.49 -17.60
C PHE A 66 14.20 -5.56 -17.90
N PHE A 67 14.98 -4.57 -17.45
CA PHE A 67 16.43 -4.55 -17.63
C PHE A 67 17.19 -5.52 -16.70
N SER A 68 16.51 -6.20 -15.79
CA SER A 68 17.14 -7.19 -14.92
C SER A 68 17.20 -8.59 -15.54
N GLU A 69 16.47 -8.84 -16.64
CA GLU A 69 16.32 -10.17 -17.28
C GLU A 69 15.77 -11.27 -16.35
N ASN A 70 15.24 -10.91 -15.18
CA ASN A 70 14.66 -11.83 -14.20
C ASN A 70 13.12 -11.87 -14.25
N LEU A 71 12.53 -11.44 -15.36
CA LEU A 71 11.08 -11.43 -15.52
C LEU A 71 10.57 -12.82 -15.93
N GLU A 72 9.85 -13.48 -15.03
CA GLU A 72 9.09 -14.68 -15.34
C GLU A 72 7.61 -14.29 -15.53
N TYR A 73 7.04 -14.60 -16.70
CA TYR A 73 5.76 -14.04 -17.14
C TYR A 73 4.58 -14.55 -16.31
N LEU A 74 4.58 -15.81 -15.87
CA LEU A 74 3.50 -16.37 -15.05
C LEU A 74 3.48 -15.69 -13.69
N SER A 75 4.62 -15.55 -13.05
CA SER A 75 4.79 -14.87 -11.76
C SER A 75 4.37 -13.40 -11.85
N PHE A 76 4.74 -12.73 -12.95
CA PHE A 76 4.37 -11.33 -13.19
C PHE A 76 2.85 -11.15 -13.34
N ILE A 77 2.22 -11.90 -14.25
CA ILE A 77 0.77 -11.80 -14.50
C ILE A 77 -0.03 -12.22 -13.26
N THR A 78 0.40 -13.27 -12.57
CA THR A 78 -0.23 -13.73 -11.33
C THR A 78 -0.14 -12.67 -10.24
N GLY A 79 1.05 -12.09 -10.03
CA GLY A 79 1.25 -11.01 -9.07
C GLY A 79 0.40 -9.77 -9.37
N LEU A 80 0.30 -9.39 -10.65
CA LEU A 80 -0.55 -8.28 -11.09
C LEU A 80 -2.03 -8.54 -10.79
N TYR A 81 -2.53 -9.73 -11.13
CA TYR A 81 -3.92 -10.13 -10.88
C TYR A 81 -4.26 -10.16 -9.38
N ILE A 82 -3.38 -10.77 -8.57
CA ILE A 82 -3.53 -10.80 -7.10
C ILE A 82 -3.55 -9.37 -6.55
N GLY A 83 -2.61 -8.52 -6.96
CA GLY A 83 -2.53 -7.13 -6.52
C GLY A 83 -3.80 -6.33 -6.85
N ALA A 84 -4.28 -6.42 -8.10
CA ALA A 84 -5.50 -5.76 -8.53
C ALA A 84 -6.73 -6.23 -7.73
N THR A 85 -6.83 -7.53 -7.49
CA THR A 85 -7.94 -8.13 -6.75
C THR A 85 -7.91 -7.73 -5.28
N LEU A 86 -6.74 -7.70 -4.64
CA LEU A 86 -6.60 -7.27 -3.24
C LEU A 86 -6.98 -5.79 -3.07
N ILE A 87 -6.60 -4.92 -3.99
CA ILE A 87 -7.01 -3.51 -3.98
C ILE A 87 -8.53 -3.41 -4.10
N GLN A 88 -9.13 -4.16 -5.02
CA GLN A 88 -10.59 -4.20 -5.19
C GLN A 88 -11.29 -4.66 -3.91
N LEU A 89 -10.88 -5.78 -3.31
CA LEU A 89 -11.47 -6.31 -2.08
C LEU A 89 -11.30 -5.31 -0.93
N TYR A 90 -10.13 -4.70 -0.80
CA TYR A 90 -9.86 -3.68 0.21
C TYR A 90 -10.87 -2.52 0.11
N PHE A 91 -11.09 -1.95 -1.09
CA PHE A 91 -12.05 -0.87 -1.27
C PHE A 91 -13.51 -1.29 -1.02
N HIS A 92 -13.90 -2.51 -1.39
CA HIS A 92 -15.25 -3.03 -1.13
C HIS A 92 -15.60 -3.09 0.37
N GLN A 93 -14.62 -3.38 1.23
CA GLN A 93 -14.85 -3.39 2.69
C GLN A 93 -15.23 -2.00 3.23
N TYR A 94 -14.90 -0.93 2.51
CA TYR A 94 -15.17 0.45 2.91
C TYR A 94 -16.35 1.09 2.20
N SER A 95 -16.64 0.71 0.95
CA SER A 95 -17.80 1.22 0.20
C SER A 95 -19.14 0.89 0.87
N ASN A 96 -19.25 -0.29 1.48
CA ASN A 96 -20.50 -0.80 2.07
C ASN A 96 -20.98 -0.05 3.33
N LYS A 97 -20.21 0.95 3.79
CA LYS A 97 -20.42 1.61 5.09
C LYS A 97 -20.41 3.12 5.01
N LEU A 98 -20.67 3.63 3.81
CA LEU A 98 -21.09 4.99 3.58
C LEU A 98 -22.63 5.07 3.71
N PRO A 99 -23.18 6.13 4.34
CA PRO A 99 -22.47 7.26 4.93
C PRO A 99 -21.85 6.94 6.30
N LEU A 100 -20.78 7.68 6.65
CA LEU A 100 -20.20 7.67 7.99
C LEU A 100 -21.16 8.35 8.97
N SER A 101 -21.12 8.00 10.25
CA SER A 101 -21.83 8.74 11.30
C SER A 101 -21.33 10.20 11.37
N ASP A 102 -22.18 11.14 11.78
CA ASP A 102 -21.91 12.59 11.73
C ASP A 102 -20.61 13.01 12.44
N ASP A 103 -20.19 12.28 13.48
CA ASP A 103 -18.93 12.50 14.23
C ASP A 103 -17.66 12.14 13.43
N LYS A 104 -17.81 11.30 12.39
CA LYS A 104 -16.73 10.74 11.57
C LYS A 104 -16.78 11.18 10.11
N ALA A 105 -17.87 11.84 9.70
CA ALA A 105 -18.02 12.37 8.36
C ALA A 105 -17.00 13.50 8.09
N PRO A 106 -16.45 13.57 6.87
CA PRO A 106 -15.65 14.72 6.46
C PRO A 106 -16.50 15.98 6.37
N THR A 107 -15.91 17.13 6.70
CA THR A 107 -16.48 18.44 6.41
C THR A 107 -16.62 18.63 4.90
N GLU A 108 -17.63 19.38 4.47
CA GLU A 108 -17.80 19.77 3.07
C GLU A 108 -16.57 20.53 2.54
N PRO A 109 -16.23 20.43 1.24
CA PRO A 109 -16.94 19.69 0.19
C PRO A 109 -16.65 18.18 0.20
N LEU A 110 -17.66 17.39 -0.16
CA LEU A 110 -17.58 15.93 -0.24
C LEU A 110 -17.10 15.49 -1.62
N SER A 111 -16.15 14.55 -1.66
CA SER A 111 -15.77 13.83 -2.87
C SER A 111 -15.68 12.33 -2.56
N PRO A 112 -15.91 11.44 -3.54
CA PRO A 112 -15.83 9.98 -3.30
C PRO A 112 -14.50 9.56 -2.68
N ILE A 113 -13.38 10.13 -3.16
CA ILE A 113 -12.05 9.84 -2.63
C ILE A 113 -11.87 10.34 -1.19
N LYS A 114 -12.43 11.50 -0.84
CA LYS A 114 -12.40 12.01 0.54
C LYS A 114 -13.24 11.13 1.45
N LEU A 115 -14.44 10.72 1.03
CA LEU A 115 -15.31 9.81 1.79
C LEU A 115 -14.65 8.47 2.07
N ILE A 116 -14.00 7.86 1.07
CA ILE A 116 -13.26 6.61 1.24
C ILE A 116 -12.04 6.79 2.16
N SER A 117 -11.28 7.88 2.01
CA SER A 117 -10.15 8.17 2.91
C SER A 117 -10.59 8.28 4.36
N TYR A 118 -11.71 8.95 4.65
CA TYR A 118 -12.24 9.05 6.01
C TYR A 118 -12.74 7.70 6.53
N SER A 119 -13.39 6.88 5.69
CA SER A 119 -13.87 5.57 6.10
C SER A 119 -12.73 4.59 6.42
N ILE A 120 -11.63 4.66 5.68
CA ILE A 120 -10.38 3.93 5.96
C ILE A 120 -9.83 4.32 7.34
N GLN A 121 -9.76 5.62 7.65
CA GLN A 121 -9.25 6.05 8.96
C GLN A 121 -10.18 5.69 10.12
N ALA A 122 -11.51 5.74 9.89
CA ALA A 122 -12.54 5.44 10.88
C ALA A 122 -12.62 3.95 11.24
N PHE A 123 -12.39 3.06 10.26
CA PHE A 123 -12.55 1.62 10.44
C PHE A 123 -11.33 0.81 9.95
N PRO A 124 -10.11 1.06 10.46
CA PRO A 124 -8.86 0.49 9.94
C PRO A 124 -8.79 -1.04 10.04
N LYS A 125 -9.57 -1.65 10.93
CA LYS A 125 -9.61 -3.10 11.18
C LYS A 125 -10.53 -3.87 10.23
N ARG A 126 -11.27 -3.21 9.33
CA ARG A 126 -12.22 -3.93 8.46
C ARG A 126 -11.56 -4.88 7.46
N PRO A 127 -10.61 -4.43 6.64
CA PRO A 127 -9.93 -5.30 5.69
C PRO A 127 -8.79 -6.07 6.37
N TRP A 128 -9.00 -6.55 7.61
CA TRP A 128 -7.94 -7.20 8.37
C TRP A 128 -7.45 -8.48 7.69
N LYS A 129 -8.32 -9.18 6.96
CA LYS A 129 -7.96 -10.40 6.22
C LYS A 129 -7.03 -10.06 5.06
N GLU A 130 -7.39 -9.05 4.28
CA GLU A 130 -6.65 -8.55 3.14
C GLU A 130 -5.30 -7.96 3.59
N LEU A 131 -5.29 -7.21 4.70
CA LEU A 131 -4.06 -6.67 5.30
C LEU A 131 -3.16 -7.76 5.88
N LEU A 132 -3.71 -8.80 6.51
CA LEU A 132 -2.94 -9.95 6.99
C LEU A 132 -2.31 -10.70 5.81
N PHE A 133 -3.10 -10.96 4.76
CA PHE A 133 -2.61 -11.63 3.56
C PHE A 133 -1.48 -10.85 2.89
N LEU A 134 -1.66 -9.53 2.69
CA LEU A 134 -0.60 -8.65 2.19
C LEU A 134 0.64 -8.68 3.09
N THR A 135 0.47 -8.63 4.41
CA THR A 135 1.60 -8.65 5.36
C THR A 135 2.40 -9.95 5.24
N ILE A 136 1.74 -11.10 5.11
CA ILE A 136 2.41 -12.39 4.91
C ILE A 136 3.20 -12.39 3.60
N LEU A 137 2.62 -11.88 2.51
CA LEU A 137 3.31 -11.78 1.22
C LEU A 137 4.54 -10.87 1.28
N PHE A 138 4.45 -9.72 1.96
CA PHE A 138 5.58 -8.80 2.12
C PHE A 138 6.68 -9.38 3.02
N LEU A 139 6.31 -10.06 4.10
CA LEU A 139 7.29 -10.74 4.97
C LEU A 139 8.01 -11.87 4.23
N TRP A 140 7.26 -12.66 3.45
CA TRP A 140 7.83 -13.69 2.60
C TRP A 140 8.75 -13.11 1.52
N GLY A 141 8.31 -12.05 0.83
CA GLY A 141 9.13 -11.35 -0.17
C GLY A 141 10.42 -10.79 0.43
N LEU A 142 10.34 -10.19 1.62
CA LEU A 142 11.49 -9.71 2.37
C LEU A 142 12.44 -10.86 2.74
N TYR A 143 11.93 -11.98 3.24
CA TYR A 143 12.72 -13.18 3.53
C TYR A 143 13.46 -13.69 2.28
N MET A 144 12.79 -13.76 1.13
CA MET A 144 13.38 -14.19 -0.14
C MET A 144 14.45 -13.21 -0.65
N LEU A 145 14.25 -11.90 -0.48
CA LEU A 145 15.25 -10.88 -0.82
C LEU A 145 16.49 -10.98 0.08
N LEU A 146 16.32 -11.20 1.38
CA LEU A 146 17.44 -11.31 2.31
C LEU A 146 18.22 -12.62 2.10
N SER A 147 17.52 -13.74 1.95
CA SER A 147 18.13 -15.06 1.74
C SER A 147 18.73 -15.20 0.34
N LYS A 148 17.91 -15.19 -0.72
CA LYS A 148 18.38 -15.43 -2.09
C LYS A 148 18.89 -14.17 -2.79
N GLY A 149 18.42 -13.00 -2.37
CA GLY A 149 18.80 -11.75 -3.01
C GLY A 149 20.18 -11.24 -2.56
N PHE A 150 20.49 -11.36 -1.28
CA PHE A 150 21.71 -10.84 -0.65
C PHE A 150 22.56 -11.91 0.07
N ASP A 151 22.14 -13.17 0.08
CA ASP A 151 22.86 -14.29 0.71
C ASP A 151 23.16 -14.06 2.19
N LEU A 152 22.24 -13.42 2.91
CA LEU A 152 22.39 -13.09 4.34
C LEU A 152 22.11 -14.28 5.25
N PHE A 153 21.45 -15.31 4.72
CA PHE A 153 21.20 -16.59 5.39
C PHE A 153 21.68 -17.71 4.47
N PRO A 154 23.00 -17.88 4.31
CA PRO A 154 23.52 -19.01 3.56
C PRO A 154 23.05 -20.27 4.28
N ASN A 155 22.31 -21.13 3.57
CA ASN A 155 21.98 -22.44 4.09
C ASN A 155 23.30 -23.17 4.37
N SER A 156 23.54 -23.51 5.63
CA SER A 156 24.55 -24.49 6.05
C SER A 156 24.30 -25.83 5.37
#